data_AF-G2WIQ2-F1
#
_entry.id   AF-G2WIQ2-F1
#
_cell.length_a   1.000
_cell.length_b   1.000
_cell.length_c   1.000
_cell.angle_alpha   90.00
_cell.angle_beta   90.00
_cell.angle_gamma   90.00
#
_symmetry.space_group_name_H-M   'P 1'
#
loop_
_entity.id
_entity.type
_entity.pdbx_description
1 polymer ?
#
loop_
_entity_poly.entity_id
_entity_poly.type
_entity_poly.pdbx_seq_one_letter_code
_entity_poly.pdbx_strand_id
1 'polypeptide(L)'
;MKWLLFPARIVARTRPNLFSLYRRSVSQYLRPRTIQNLQSMAQTPELKTKLFKPLVWIDCEMTGLDHVNDRIIEICCIITDGHLAPVKAADGQGDSHYESVIHYGPEVMNKMNEWCIEHHGNSGLTAKVLASEKTLAQVQDELLEYIQRYIPDKNVGVLAGNSVHMDRLFMVCEFPKVIDHLFYRIVDVSSIMEVARRHNPALQARNPKKEAAHTAYSDIKESIAQLQWYMDNYLKPPQETESVESIGSEQPESPSSSTSSLKRQRTDF
;
A
#
# COMPACT_ATOMS: atom_id res chain seq x y z
N MET A 1 35.25 -10.40 -70.00
CA MET A 1 34.14 -9.43 -70.05
C MET A 1 33.58 -9.28 -68.64
N LYS A 2 33.62 -8.05 -68.11
CA LYS A 2 33.28 -7.67 -66.73
C LYS A 2 31.77 -7.78 -66.50
N TRP A 3 31.35 -8.48 -65.45
CA TRP A 3 30.00 -8.35 -64.89
C TRP A 3 30.09 -7.46 -63.65
N LEU A 4 29.33 -6.36 -63.67
CA LEU A 4 29.20 -5.38 -62.59
C LEU A 4 28.32 -5.98 -61.48
N LEU A 5 28.89 -6.10 -60.28
CA LEU A 5 28.14 -6.37 -59.04
C LEU A 5 27.71 -5.03 -58.42
N PHE A 6 26.40 -4.84 -58.27
CA PHE A 6 25.83 -3.76 -57.46
C PHE A 6 25.88 -4.13 -55.97
N PRO A 7 26.26 -3.22 -55.05
CA PRO A 7 26.15 -3.48 -53.62
C PRO A 7 24.72 -3.27 -53.13
N ALA A 8 24.19 -4.24 -52.38
CA ALA A 8 22.94 -4.11 -51.64
C ALA A 8 23.10 -3.10 -50.48
N ARG A 9 22.32 -2.02 -50.50
CA ARG A 9 22.17 -1.10 -49.36
C ARG A 9 21.38 -1.79 -48.25
N ILE A 10 22.03 -2.07 -47.12
CA ILE A 10 21.35 -2.38 -45.86
C ILE A 10 20.76 -1.08 -45.32
N VAL A 11 19.44 -0.93 -45.41
CA VAL A 11 18.71 0.14 -44.72
C VAL A 11 18.49 -0.31 -43.29
N ALA A 12 19.27 0.25 -42.35
CA ALA A 12 19.01 0.11 -40.92
C ALA A 12 17.69 0.81 -40.59
N ARG A 13 16.60 0.04 -40.48
CA ARG A 13 15.35 0.52 -39.88
C ARG A 13 15.54 0.57 -38.37
N THR A 14 15.74 1.77 -37.82
CA THR A 14 15.59 2.05 -36.39
C THR A 14 14.16 1.70 -35.98
N ARG A 15 13.98 0.60 -35.23
CA ARG A 15 12.70 0.31 -34.58
C ARG A 15 12.48 1.38 -33.51
N PRO A 16 11.34 2.08 -33.50
CA PRO A 16 11.04 3.01 -32.41
C PRO A 16 11.00 2.23 -31.09
N ASN A 17 11.68 2.78 -30.08
CA ASN A 17 11.74 2.20 -28.74
C ASN A 17 10.32 2.21 -28.15
N LEU A 18 9.69 1.04 -28.07
CA LEU A 18 8.32 0.84 -27.54
C LEU A 18 8.13 1.45 -26.14
N PHE A 19 9.21 1.56 -25.34
CA PHE A 19 9.17 2.25 -24.05
C PHE A 19 8.85 3.74 -24.15
N SER A 20 9.29 4.45 -25.21
CA SER A 20 9.03 5.89 -25.35
C SER A 20 7.58 6.18 -25.73
N LEU A 21 6.96 5.30 -26.53
CA LEU A 21 5.56 5.39 -26.92
C LEU A 21 4.63 5.15 -25.72
N TYR A 22 4.98 4.21 -24.84
CA TYR A 22 4.21 3.98 -23.61
C TYR A 22 4.30 5.16 -22.62
N ARG A 23 5.48 5.78 -22.48
CA ARG A 23 5.70 6.92 -21.58
C ARG A 23 4.85 8.14 -21.98
N ARG A 24 4.63 8.38 -23.28
CA ARG A 24 3.73 9.43 -23.77
C ARG A 24 2.26 9.14 -23.47
N SER A 25 1.86 7.87 -23.46
CA SER A 25 0.47 7.43 -23.26
C SER A 25 -0.02 7.55 -21.81
N VAL A 26 0.85 7.37 -20.80
CA VAL A 26 0.43 7.51 -19.39
C VAL A 26 0.10 8.96 -19.02
N SER A 27 0.79 9.92 -19.64
CA SER A 27 0.59 11.37 -19.40
C SER A 27 -0.86 11.82 -19.66
N GLN A 28 -1.58 11.20 -20.59
CA GLN A 28 -2.97 11.59 -20.90
C GLN A 28 -3.96 11.35 -19.75
N TYR A 29 -3.63 10.43 -18.84
CA TYR A 29 -4.48 10.08 -17.69
C TYR A 29 -4.11 10.87 -16.42
N LEU A 30 -2.98 11.57 -16.42
CA LEU A 30 -2.49 12.35 -15.27
C LEU A 30 -2.63 13.83 -15.59
N ARG A 31 -3.66 14.48 -15.03
CA ARG A 31 -3.79 15.94 -15.14
C ARG A 31 -2.77 16.61 -14.22
N PRO A 32 -1.97 17.56 -14.70
CA PRO A 32 -1.06 18.30 -13.85
C PRO A 32 -1.83 19.09 -12.79
N ARG A 33 -1.38 19.02 -11.53
CA ARG A 33 -1.93 19.83 -10.45
C ARG A 33 -1.41 21.26 -10.60
N THR A 34 -2.29 22.20 -10.93
CA THR A 34 -1.95 23.63 -10.86
C THR A 34 -1.75 24.01 -9.38
N ILE A 35 -0.63 24.66 -9.08
CA ILE A 35 -0.22 25.09 -7.72
C ILE A 35 -1.23 26.09 -7.08
N GLN A 36 -2.20 26.59 -7.83
CA GLN A 36 -3.10 27.68 -7.40
C GLN A 36 -4.26 27.29 -6.46
N ASN A 37 -4.49 26.02 -6.14
CA ASN A 37 -5.60 25.61 -5.25
C ASN A 37 -5.17 25.23 -3.81
N LEU A 38 -4.18 25.95 -3.25
CA LEU A 38 -3.78 25.79 -1.84
C LEU A 38 -4.45 26.81 -0.89
N GLN A 39 -5.22 27.77 -1.39
CA GLN A 39 -5.71 28.92 -0.59
C GLN A 39 -7.20 28.93 -0.27
N SER A 40 -7.97 27.88 -0.58
CA SER A 40 -9.38 27.81 -0.16
C SER A 40 -9.73 26.47 0.46
N MET A 41 -9.31 26.24 1.70
CA MET A 41 -9.98 25.29 2.59
C MET A 41 -10.31 25.99 3.89
N ALA A 42 -11.59 26.33 4.03
CA ALA A 42 -12.19 26.81 5.25
C ALA A 42 -12.01 25.76 6.36
N GLN A 43 -11.47 26.21 7.51
CA GLN A 43 -11.56 25.59 8.83
C GLN A 43 -11.53 24.05 8.84
N THR A 44 -10.40 23.46 8.49
CA THR A 44 -10.14 22.07 8.87
C THR A 44 -10.04 22.03 10.39
N PRO A 45 -10.81 21.19 11.11
CA PRO A 45 -10.61 21.01 12.54
C PRO A 45 -9.16 20.57 12.78
N GLU A 46 -8.53 21.17 13.79
CA GLU A 46 -7.17 20.82 14.18
C GLU A 46 -7.14 19.36 14.62
N LEU A 47 -6.31 18.54 13.97
CA LEU A 47 -6.17 17.13 14.29
C LEU A 47 -5.50 16.98 15.66
N LYS A 48 -6.03 16.08 16.49
CA LYS A 48 -5.42 15.72 17.79
C LYS A 48 -4.23 14.79 17.63
N THR A 49 -4.17 14.07 16.53
CA THR A 49 -3.13 13.10 16.19
C THR A 49 -1.81 13.83 15.97
N LYS A 50 -0.82 13.49 16.79
CA LYS A 50 0.52 14.10 16.73
C LYS A 50 1.49 13.36 15.82
N LEU A 51 1.17 12.12 15.44
CA LEU A 51 2.00 11.33 14.54
C LEU A 51 1.90 11.88 13.12
N PHE A 52 3.06 12.08 12.49
CA PHE A 52 3.11 12.46 11.09
C PHE A 52 2.71 11.27 10.22
N LYS A 53 1.59 11.37 9.48
CA LYS A 53 1.11 10.36 8.51
C LYS A 53 1.18 8.91 9.05
N PRO A 54 0.46 8.62 10.14
CA PRO A 54 0.62 7.36 10.85
C PRO A 54 0.16 6.16 10.02
N LEU A 55 0.85 5.05 10.20
CA LEU A 55 0.49 3.74 9.66
C LEU A 55 0.12 2.81 10.80
N VAL A 56 -0.94 2.03 10.58
CA VAL A 56 -1.43 1.00 11.51
C VAL A 56 -1.10 -0.35 10.87
N TRP A 57 0.00 -0.94 11.31
CA TRP A 57 0.47 -2.22 10.81
C TRP A 57 -0.28 -3.34 11.50
N ILE A 58 -0.91 -4.22 10.73
CA ILE A 58 -1.67 -5.35 11.25
C ILE A 58 -1.26 -6.61 10.49
N ASP A 59 -1.22 -7.71 11.23
CA ASP A 59 -1.10 -9.06 10.73
C ASP A 59 -2.04 -9.94 11.55
N CYS A 60 -2.87 -10.73 10.86
CA CYS A 60 -3.82 -11.65 11.45
C CYS A 60 -3.40 -13.09 11.13
N GLU A 61 -3.58 -13.97 12.11
CA GLU A 61 -3.64 -15.40 11.85
C GLU A 61 -5.10 -15.83 11.79
N MET A 62 -5.45 -16.69 10.82
CA MET A 62 -6.82 -17.12 10.57
C MET A 62 -6.93 -18.64 10.53
N THR A 63 -8.15 -19.16 10.71
CA THR A 63 -8.46 -20.58 10.51
C THR A 63 -8.40 -21.04 9.05
N GLY A 64 -8.31 -20.09 8.12
CA GLY A 64 -8.27 -20.31 6.67
C GLY A 64 -8.36 -18.99 5.90
N LEU A 65 -8.73 -19.05 4.62
CA LEU A 65 -8.76 -17.88 3.72
C LEU A 65 -10.17 -17.48 3.27
N ASP A 66 -11.21 -18.18 3.74
CA ASP A 66 -12.60 -17.83 3.47
C ASP A 66 -13.10 -16.85 4.54
N HIS A 67 -12.94 -15.54 4.29
CA HIS A 67 -13.38 -14.47 5.19
C HIS A 67 -14.86 -14.52 5.64
N VAL A 68 -15.71 -15.33 5.00
CA VAL A 68 -17.10 -15.53 5.44
C VAL A 68 -17.18 -16.61 6.54
N ASN A 69 -16.46 -17.72 6.37
CA ASN A 69 -16.59 -18.92 7.19
C ASN A 69 -15.45 -19.13 8.20
N ASP A 70 -14.25 -18.67 7.85
CA ASP A 70 -13.06 -18.68 8.70
C ASP A 70 -13.09 -17.53 9.72
N ARG A 71 -12.21 -17.61 10.72
CA ARG A 71 -12.13 -16.68 11.85
C ARG A 71 -10.72 -16.18 12.06
N ILE A 72 -10.58 -14.92 12.50
CA ILE A 72 -9.31 -14.40 13.04
C ILE A 72 -9.08 -15.08 14.40
N ILE A 73 -7.89 -15.65 14.61
CA ILE A 73 -7.52 -16.37 15.84
C ILE A 73 -6.38 -15.69 16.61
N GLU A 74 -5.51 -14.95 15.93
CA GLU A 74 -4.50 -14.07 16.53
C GLU A 74 -4.45 -12.78 15.73
N ILE A 75 -4.17 -11.66 16.41
CA ILE A 75 -3.93 -10.38 15.76
C ILE A 75 -2.79 -9.65 16.47
N CYS A 76 -1.88 -9.11 15.67
CA CYS A 76 -0.85 -8.20 16.13
C CYS A 76 -1.03 -6.81 15.49
N CYS A 77 -0.63 -5.76 16.21
CA CYS A 77 -0.64 -4.40 15.72
C CYS A 77 0.59 -3.61 16.18
N ILE A 78 1.27 -2.95 15.23
CA ILE A 78 2.31 -1.95 15.47
C ILE A 78 1.89 -0.62 14.85
N ILE A 79 2.18 0.48 15.54
CA ILE A 79 1.94 1.83 15.00
C ILE A 79 3.28 2.47 14.67
N THR A 80 3.41 3.00 13.46
CA THR A 80 4.56 3.80 13.04
C THR A 80 4.12 5.20 12.63
N ASP A 81 5.06 6.13 12.62
CA ASP A 81 4.91 7.36 11.84
C ASP A 81 5.11 7.10 10.33
N GLY A 82 5.01 8.16 9.53
CA GLY A 82 5.21 8.13 8.08
C GLY A 82 6.66 7.94 7.63
N HIS A 83 7.61 7.90 8.57
CA HIS A 83 9.00 7.51 8.35
C HIS A 83 9.26 6.07 8.77
N LEU A 84 8.20 5.30 9.04
CA LEU A 84 8.24 3.89 9.44
C LEU A 84 8.91 3.67 10.81
N ALA A 85 9.08 4.71 11.61
CA ALA A 85 9.61 4.58 12.96
C ALA A 85 8.50 4.08 13.90
N PRO A 86 8.66 2.91 14.55
CA PRO A 86 7.68 2.41 15.50
C PRO A 86 7.58 3.31 16.73
N VAL A 87 6.35 3.50 17.21
CA VAL A 87 6.14 4.18 18.49
C VAL A 87 6.75 3.33 19.61
N LYS A 88 7.50 3.97 20.50
CA LYS A 88 8.16 3.27 21.62
C LYS A 88 7.18 2.95 22.74
N ALA A 89 7.45 1.84 23.43
CA ALA A 89 6.70 1.45 24.62
C ALA A 89 6.83 2.51 25.72
N ALA A 90 5.88 2.54 26.65
CA ALA A 90 5.82 3.56 27.70
C ALA A 90 7.02 3.54 28.66
N ASP A 91 7.66 2.39 28.83
CA ASP A 91 8.89 2.20 29.61
C ASP A 91 10.17 2.58 28.82
N GLY A 92 10.03 2.99 27.56
CA GLY A 92 11.12 3.31 26.66
C GLY A 92 11.91 2.10 26.16
N GLN A 93 11.51 0.87 26.48
CA GLN A 93 12.20 -0.35 26.09
C GLN A 93 11.43 -1.06 24.96
N GLY A 94 12.07 -1.19 23.80
CA GLY A 94 11.47 -1.85 22.63
C GLY A 94 10.40 -1.02 21.92
N ASP A 95 9.65 -1.69 21.05
CA ASP A 95 8.58 -1.09 20.26
C ASP A 95 7.22 -1.40 20.91
N SER A 96 6.36 -0.39 20.96
CA SER A 96 4.97 -0.57 21.37
C SER A 96 4.26 -1.44 20.35
N HIS A 97 3.62 -2.50 20.83
CA HIS A 97 2.74 -3.35 20.04
C HIS A 97 1.55 -3.81 20.86
N TYR A 98 0.48 -4.19 20.17
CA TYR A 98 -0.64 -4.91 20.74
C TYR A 98 -0.68 -6.29 20.10
N GLU A 99 -0.82 -7.34 20.90
CA GLU A 99 -0.97 -8.72 20.41
C GLU A 99 -2.02 -9.41 21.27
N SER A 100 -2.91 -10.16 20.63
CA SER A 100 -3.95 -10.89 21.34
C SER A 100 -4.41 -12.11 20.56
N VAL A 101 -4.71 -13.18 21.31
CA VAL A 101 -5.27 -14.44 20.81
C VAL A 101 -6.74 -14.52 21.21
N ILE A 102 -7.61 -14.86 20.27
CA ILE A 102 -9.05 -15.00 20.50
C ILE A 102 -9.37 -16.45 20.85
N HIS A 103 -10.24 -16.65 21.85
CA HIS A 103 -10.74 -17.96 22.21
C HIS A 103 -11.71 -18.51 21.16
N TYR A 104 -11.46 -19.74 20.73
CA TYR A 104 -12.41 -20.56 19.99
C TYR A 104 -12.34 -22.01 20.46
N GLY A 105 -13.50 -22.66 20.54
CA GLY A 105 -13.59 -24.06 20.92
C GLY A 105 -13.23 -25.01 19.78
N PRO A 106 -13.16 -26.33 20.07
CA PRO A 106 -12.85 -27.36 19.08
C PRO A 106 -13.78 -27.36 17.87
N GLU A 107 -15.03 -26.91 18.01
CA GLU A 107 -16.02 -26.82 16.93
C GLU A 107 -15.65 -25.84 15.82
N VAL A 108 -14.78 -24.87 16.10
CA VAL A 108 -14.21 -23.95 15.11
C VAL A 108 -12.83 -24.45 14.70
N MET A 109 -11.97 -24.75 15.67
CA MET A 109 -10.57 -25.13 15.40
C MET A 109 -10.44 -26.42 14.58
N ASN A 110 -11.35 -27.39 14.74
CA ASN A 110 -11.31 -28.64 13.97
C ASN A 110 -11.80 -28.50 12.52
N LYS A 111 -12.31 -27.32 12.10
CA LYS A 111 -12.74 -27.06 10.72
C LYS A 111 -11.63 -26.51 9.84
N MET A 112 -10.48 -26.21 10.42
CA MET A 112 -9.29 -25.76 9.69
C MET A 112 -8.86 -26.79 8.63
N ASN A 113 -8.27 -26.30 7.54
CA ASN A 113 -7.65 -27.17 6.56
C ASN A 113 -6.34 -27.78 7.12
N GLU A 114 -5.83 -28.81 6.44
CA GLU A 114 -4.62 -29.53 6.85
C GLU A 114 -3.40 -28.62 7.05
N TRP A 115 -3.22 -27.64 6.16
CA TRP A 115 -2.13 -26.67 6.24
C TRP A 115 -2.22 -25.81 7.51
N CYS A 116 -3.40 -25.29 7.84
CA CYS A 116 -3.62 -24.47 9.05
C CYS A 116 -3.45 -25.32 10.32
N ILE A 117 -3.92 -26.57 10.32
CA ILE A 117 -3.75 -27.48 11.46
C ILE A 117 -2.26 -27.72 11.74
N GLU A 118 -1.48 -28.04 10.70
CA GLU A 118 -0.04 -28.26 10.85
C GLU A 118 0.68 -26.98 11.26
N HIS A 119 0.42 -25.87 10.58
CA HIS A 119 1.11 -24.60 10.80
C HIS A 119 0.85 -24.05 12.21
N HIS A 120 -0.43 -23.92 12.59
CA HIS A 120 -0.83 -23.40 13.90
C HIS A 120 -0.54 -24.38 15.03
N GLY A 121 -0.48 -25.67 14.73
CA GLY A 121 -0.01 -26.69 15.66
C GLY A 121 1.47 -26.53 15.99
N ASN A 122 2.31 -26.38 14.95
CA ASN A 122 3.76 -26.26 15.08
C ASN A 122 4.19 -24.95 15.76
N SER A 123 3.48 -23.84 15.50
CA SER A 123 3.73 -22.55 16.19
C SER A 123 3.22 -22.53 17.63
N GLY A 124 2.40 -23.51 18.02
CA GLY A 124 1.70 -23.56 19.31
C GLY A 124 0.47 -22.64 19.38
N LEU A 125 0.11 -21.96 18.30
CA LEU A 125 -1.04 -21.06 18.25
C LEU A 125 -2.35 -21.79 18.55
N THR A 126 -2.54 -23.01 18.05
CA THR A 126 -3.75 -23.81 18.35
C THR A 126 -3.95 -23.99 19.85
N ALA A 127 -2.87 -24.26 20.60
CA ALA A 127 -2.94 -24.40 22.06
C ALA A 127 -3.25 -23.06 22.75
N LYS A 128 -2.67 -21.96 22.27
CA LYS A 128 -2.97 -20.61 22.78
C LYS A 128 -4.43 -20.23 22.57
N VAL A 129 -5.01 -20.55 21.41
CA VAL A 129 -6.41 -20.27 21.08
C VAL A 129 -7.36 -21.01 22.03
N LEU A 130 -7.13 -22.30 22.24
CA LEU A 130 -7.93 -23.12 23.15
C LEU A 130 -7.82 -22.64 24.61
N ALA A 131 -6.64 -22.14 25.01
CA ALA A 131 -6.38 -21.64 26.35
C ALA A 131 -6.77 -20.17 26.57
N SER A 132 -6.98 -19.39 25.51
CA SER A 132 -7.40 -17.99 25.62
C SER A 132 -8.76 -17.89 26.30
N GLU A 133 -8.98 -16.81 27.03
CA GLU A 133 -10.28 -16.46 27.64
C GLU A 133 -10.90 -15.23 26.96
N LYS A 134 -10.20 -14.64 25.98
CA LYS A 134 -10.64 -13.41 25.32
C LYS A 134 -11.61 -13.69 24.19
N THR A 135 -12.74 -13.02 24.23
CA THR A 135 -13.74 -13.04 23.15
C THR A 135 -13.34 -12.10 22.01
N LEU A 136 -13.88 -12.35 20.81
CA LEU A 136 -13.71 -11.47 19.65
C LEU A 136 -14.04 -10.00 19.95
N ALA A 137 -15.13 -9.76 20.69
CA ALA A 137 -15.57 -8.41 21.03
C ALA A 137 -14.58 -7.68 21.96
N GLN A 138 -14.00 -8.40 22.94
CA GLN A 138 -12.97 -7.85 23.82
C GLN A 138 -11.72 -7.48 23.03
N VAL A 139 -11.25 -8.37 22.15
CA VAL A 139 -10.07 -8.12 21.31
C VAL A 139 -10.29 -6.92 20.38
N GLN A 140 -11.47 -6.78 19.78
CA GLN A 140 -11.80 -5.59 18.98
C GLN A 140 -11.69 -4.30 19.78
N ASP A 141 -12.29 -4.26 20.97
CA ASP A 141 -12.37 -3.05 21.79
C ASP A 141 -10.97 -2.67 22.34
N GLU A 142 -10.17 -3.67 22.75
CA GLU A 142 -8.78 -3.49 23.16
C GLU A 142 -7.89 -2.96 22.01
N LEU A 143 -8.01 -3.55 20.81
CA LEU A 143 -7.26 -3.10 19.63
C LEU A 143 -7.64 -1.67 19.24
N LEU A 144 -8.94 -1.34 19.25
CA LEU A 144 -9.41 0.01 18.98
C LEU A 144 -8.86 1.01 19.99
N GLU A 145 -8.90 0.67 21.29
CA GLU A 145 -8.35 1.52 22.35
C GLU A 145 -6.85 1.76 22.15
N TYR A 146 -6.11 0.70 21.83
CA TYR A 146 -4.69 0.77 21.51
C TYR A 146 -4.43 1.75 20.36
N ILE A 147 -5.16 1.63 19.24
CA ILE A 147 -5.03 2.53 18.09
C ILE A 147 -5.37 3.97 18.46
N GLN A 148 -6.49 4.19 19.16
CA GLN A 148 -6.97 5.52 19.52
C GLN A 148 -6.05 6.26 20.49
N ARG A 149 -5.27 5.54 21.29
CA ARG A 149 -4.24 6.12 22.17
C ARG A 149 -3.19 6.92 21.40
N TYR A 150 -2.84 6.48 20.18
CA TYR A 150 -1.82 7.12 19.34
C TYR A 150 -2.42 7.92 18.18
N ILE A 151 -3.58 7.50 17.69
CA ILE A 151 -4.30 8.07 16.54
C ILE A 151 -5.76 8.31 16.95
N PRO A 152 -6.05 9.33 17.78
CA PRO A 152 -7.39 9.57 18.31
C PRO A 152 -8.40 10.02 17.25
N ASP A 153 -7.94 10.61 16.15
CA ASP A 153 -8.84 11.10 15.10
C ASP A 153 -9.19 9.97 14.11
N LYS A 154 -10.48 9.88 13.76
CA LYS A 154 -10.95 8.97 12.70
C LYS A 154 -10.37 9.37 11.35
N ASN A 155 -10.22 8.40 10.45
CA ASN A 155 -9.81 8.59 9.06
C ASN A 155 -8.39 9.18 8.90
N VAL A 156 -7.51 9.01 9.89
CA VAL A 156 -6.12 9.48 9.83
C VAL A 156 -5.13 8.32 9.63
N GLY A 157 -5.23 7.27 10.46
CA GLY A 157 -4.37 6.09 10.36
C GLY A 157 -4.67 5.27 9.11
N VAL A 158 -3.63 4.88 8.37
CA VAL A 158 -3.76 4.03 7.17
C VAL A 158 -3.32 2.61 7.53
N LEU A 159 -4.17 1.62 7.23
CA LEU A 159 -3.85 0.21 7.43
C LEU A 159 -2.66 -0.20 6.55
N ALA A 160 -1.67 -0.89 7.12
CA ALA A 160 -0.44 -1.29 6.44
C ALA A 160 -0.05 -2.74 6.77
N GLY A 161 0.65 -3.39 5.85
CA GLY A 161 1.13 -4.76 6.03
C GLY A 161 1.46 -5.44 4.69
N ASN A 162 1.98 -6.65 4.75
CA ASN A 162 2.14 -7.49 3.56
C ASN A 162 0.81 -8.16 3.23
N SER A 163 0.30 -7.99 2.00
CA SER A 163 -0.97 -8.61 1.57
C SER A 163 -2.16 -8.23 2.47
N VAL A 164 -2.07 -7.05 3.10
CA VAL A 164 -2.99 -6.57 4.15
C VAL A 164 -4.44 -6.41 3.69
N HIS A 165 -4.68 -6.46 2.38
CA HIS A 165 -6.03 -6.55 1.84
C HIS A 165 -6.77 -7.79 2.33
N MET A 166 -6.07 -8.91 2.59
CA MET A 166 -6.67 -10.13 3.11
C MET A 166 -7.07 -9.97 4.57
N ASP A 167 -6.18 -9.44 5.43
CA ASP A 167 -6.50 -9.09 6.81
C ASP A 167 -7.70 -8.15 6.86
N ARG A 168 -7.69 -7.11 6.03
CA ARG A 168 -8.78 -6.15 5.92
C ARG A 168 -10.12 -6.81 5.60
N LEU A 169 -10.15 -7.85 4.75
CA LEU A 169 -11.40 -8.55 4.43
C LEU A 169 -12.02 -9.21 5.66
N PHE A 170 -11.20 -9.89 6.47
CA PHE A 170 -11.66 -10.46 7.75
C PHE A 170 -12.05 -9.37 8.74
N MET A 171 -11.22 -8.33 8.89
CA MET A 171 -11.48 -7.24 9.84
C MET A 171 -12.75 -6.45 9.51
N VAL A 172 -13.16 -6.34 8.25
CA VAL A 172 -14.45 -5.70 7.89
C VAL A 172 -15.63 -6.48 8.49
N CYS A 173 -15.51 -7.81 8.55
CA CYS A 173 -16.55 -8.68 9.12
C CYS A 173 -16.47 -8.75 10.65
N GLU A 174 -15.27 -8.90 11.20
CA GLU A 174 -15.09 -9.24 12.61
C GLU A 174 -14.70 -8.05 13.50
N PHE A 175 -14.01 -7.05 12.95
CA PHE A 175 -13.57 -5.83 13.63
C PHE A 175 -14.07 -4.52 12.99
N PRO A 176 -15.39 -4.38 12.71
CA PRO A 176 -15.93 -3.22 12.02
C PRO A 176 -15.64 -1.89 12.73
N LYS A 177 -15.57 -1.85 14.06
CA LYS A 177 -15.28 -0.61 14.80
C LYS A 177 -13.85 -0.11 14.52
N VAL A 178 -12.90 -1.03 14.34
CA VAL A 178 -11.51 -0.70 14.00
C VAL A 178 -11.45 -0.18 12.57
N ILE A 179 -12.07 -0.90 11.62
CA ILE A 179 -12.09 -0.47 10.21
C ILE A 179 -12.76 0.89 10.03
N ASP A 180 -13.86 1.17 10.75
CA ASP A 180 -14.57 2.45 10.71
C ASP A 180 -13.74 3.62 11.27
N HIS A 181 -12.71 3.33 12.09
CA HIS A 181 -11.79 4.33 12.64
C HIS A 181 -10.66 4.65 11.66
N LEU A 182 -10.19 3.65 10.91
CA LEU A 182 -9.09 3.78 9.96
C LEU A 182 -9.50 4.48 8.67
N PHE A 183 -8.52 5.04 7.96
CA PHE A 183 -8.72 5.56 6.62
C PHE A 183 -9.00 4.41 5.63
N TYR A 184 -9.80 4.68 4.59
CA TYR A 184 -10.27 3.64 3.67
C TYR A 184 -9.17 2.99 2.80
N ARG A 185 -8.03 3.67 2.63
CA ARG A 185 -6.89 3.16 1.84
C ARG A 185 -6.03 2.23 2.67
N ILE A 186 -5.21 1.46 1.96
CA ILE A 186 -4.19 0.61 2.56
C ILE A 186 -2.82 0.91 1.96
N VAL A 187 -1.76 0.63 2.72
CA VAL A 187 -0.38 0.49 2.24
C VAL A 187 -0.06 -0.99 2.22
N ASP A 188 -0.23 -1.61 1.05
CA ASP A 188 0.09 -3.03 0.86
C ASP A 188 1.52 -3.18 0.31
N VAL A 189 2.43 -3.66 1.16
CA VAL A 189 3.85 -3.83 0.82
C VAL A 189 4.02 -4.87 -0.30
N SER A 190 3.14 -5.88 -0.35
CA SER A 190 3.16 -6.91 -1.38
C SER A 190 2.83 -6.34 -2.77
N SER A 191 2.09 -5.24 -2.85
CA SER A 191 1.88 -4.54 -4.13
C SER A 191 3.20 -3.97 -4.68
N ILE A 192 4.02 -3.36 -3.84
CA ILE A 192 5.35 -2.84 -4.25
C ILE A 192 6.26 -4.00 -4.64
N MET A 193 6.23 -5.10 -3.88
CA MET A 193 6.97 -6.32 -4.19
C MET A 193 6.65 -6.87 -5.58
N GLU A 194 5.36 -6.99 -5.93
CA GLU A 194 4.94 -7.49 -7.24
C GLU A 194 5.34 -6.55 -8.39
N VAL A 195 5.30 -5.23 -8.16
CA VAL A 195 5.78 -4.22 -9.13
C VAL A 195 7.30 -4.33 -9.30
N ALA A 196 8.06 -4.43 -8.21
CA ALA A 196 9.51 -4.55 -8.21
C ALA A 196 9.98 -5.83 -8.93
N ARG A 197 9.33 -6.97 -8.68
CA ARG A 197 9.60 -8.25 -9.37
C ARG A 197 9.54 -8.14 -10.90
N ARG A 198 8.60 -7.34 -11.42
CA ARG A 198 8.38 -7.16 -12.87
C ARG A 198 9.24 -6.04 -13.45
N HIS A 199 9.38 -4.94 -12.73
CA HIS A 199 10.09 -3.75 -13.21
C HIS A 199 11.61 -3.89 -13.12
N ASN A 200 12.12 -4.44 -12.02
CA ASN A 200 13.56 -4.58 -11.79
C ASN A 200 13.86 -5.88 -11.01
N PRO A 201 13.76 -7.05 -11.67
CA PRO A 201 13.98 -8.35 -11.03
C PRO A 201 15.38 -8.50 -10.43
N ALA A 202 16.40 -7.89 -11.05
CA ALA A 202 17.77 -7.93 -10.57
C ALA A 202 17.96 -7.20 -9.23
N LEU A 203 17.29 -6.06 -9.05
CA LEU A 203 17.27 -5.36 -7.77
C LEU A 203 16.43 -6.12 -6.74
N GLN A 204 15.24 -6.61 -7.13
CA GLN A 204 14.38 -7.38 -6.24
C GLN A 204 15.07 -8.64 -5.70
N ALA A 205 15.93 -9.29 -6.48
CA ALA A 205 16.71 -10.44 -6.02
C ALA A 205 17.69 -10.13 -4.87
N ARG A 206 17.95 -8.84 -4.59
CA ARG A 206 18.77 -8.37 -3.46
C ARG A 206 17.96 -8.03 -2.21
N ASN A 207 16.63 -8.05 -2.29
CA ASN A 207 15.77 -7.83 -1.13
C ASN A 207 16.02 -8.95 -0.11
N PRO A 208 16.28 -8.64 1.18
CA PRO A 208 16.45 -9.64 2.22
C PRO A 208 15.30 -10.64 2.24
N LYS A 209 15.63 -11.92 2.47
CA LYS A 209 14.62 -12.95 2.71
C LYS A 209 14.07 -12.78 4.13
N LYS A 210 12.77 -13.00 4.28
CA LYS A 210 12.11 -13.14 5.57
C LYS A 210 12.74 -14.32 6.34
N GLU A 211 12.97 -14.15 7.63
CA GLU A 211 13.44 -15.20 8.52
C GLU A 211 12.31 -16.22 8.81
N ALA A 212 11.05 -15.79 8.63
CA ALA A 212 9.85 -16.62 8.73
C ALA A 212 9.74 -17.30 10.11
N ALA A 213 9.86 -16.50 11.17
CA ALA A 213 9.67 -16.96 12.54
C ALA A 213 8.20 -17.31 12.86
N HIS A 214 7.26 -17.01 11.95
CA HIS A 214 5.85 -17.40 11.99
C HIS A 214 5.12 -16.95 13.27
N THR A 215 5.38 -15.71 13.69
CA THR A 215 4.59 -15.03 14.71
C THR A 215 4.07 -13.73 14.12
N ALA A 216 2.83 -13.33 14.44
CA ALA A 216 2.25 -12.11 13.90
C ALA A 216 3.13 -10.87 14.19
N TYR A 217 3.75 -10.79 15.37
CA TYR A 217 4.69 -9.71 15.69
C TYR A 217 5.97 -9.71 14.84
N SER A 218 6.61 -10.87 14.63
CA SER A 218 7.79 -10.95 13.77
C SER A 218 7.47 -10.55 12.34
N ASP A 219 6.32 -10.98 11.85
CA ASP A 219 5.92 -10.84 10.45
C ASP A 219 5.58 -9.38 10.13
N ILE A 220 5.00 -8.64 11.08
CA ILE A 220 4.84 -7.18 10.97
C ILE A 220 6.21 -6.49 10.91
N LYS A 221 7.15 -6.84 11.79
CA LYS A 221 8.47 -6.20 11.80
C LYS A 221 9.23 -6.43 10.50
N GLU A 222 9.14 -7.64 9.95
CA GLU A 222 9.69 -7.96 8.63
C GLU A 222 8.99 -7.16 7.53
N SER A 223 7.67 -6.95 7.62
CA SER A 223 6.91 -6.13 6.67
C SER A 223 7.34 -4.65 6.70
N ILE A 224 7.55 -4.09 7.90
CA ILE A 224 8.08 -2.73 8.09
C ILE A 224 9.47 -2.61 7.49
N ALA A 225 10.38 -3.54 7.83
CA ALA A 225 11.74 -3.57 7.31
C ALA A 225 11.78 -3.71 5.78
N GLN A 226 10.88 -4.52 5.21
CA GLN A 226 10.75 -4.68 3.78
C GLN A 226 10.28 -3.39 3.10
N LEU A 227 9.30 -2.68 3.66
CA LEU A 227 8.89 -1.38 3.12
C LEU A 227 10.01 -0.36 3.22
N GLN A 228 10.74 -0.33 4.33
CA GLN A 228 11.91 0.53 4.50
C GLN A 228 12.96 0.23 3.42
N TRP A 229 13.25 -1.06 3.15
CA TRP A 229 14.15 -1.44 2.06
C TRP A 229 13.68 -0.92 0.70
N TYR A 230 12.38 -0.95 0.40
CA TYR A 230 11.84 -0.37 -0.83
C TYR A 230 11.99 1.14 -0.88
N MET A 231 11.78 1.84 0.24
CA MET A 231 11.99 3.29 0.34
C MET A 231 13.44 3.68 0.06
N ASP A 232 14.40 2.87 0.53
CA ASP A 232 15.83 3.15 0.40
C ASP A 232 16.43 2.75 -0.95
N ASN A 233 15.88 1.73 -1.61
CA ASN A 233 16.53 1.09 -2.76
C ASN A 233 15.71 1.13 -4.06
N TYR A 234 14.38 1.20 -3.98
CA TYR A 234 13.50 1.02 -5.15
C TYR A 234 12.67 2.26 -5.49
N LEU A 235 12.15 2.94 -4.47
CA LEU A 235 11.42 4.18 -4.60
C LEU A 235 12.40 5.35 -4.67
N LYS A 236 12.02 6.40 -5.39
CA LYS A 236 12.87 7.58 -5.51
C LYS A 236 12.95 8.32 -4.18
N PRO A 237 14.16 8.63 -3.68
CA PRO A 237 14.30 9.39 -2.46
C PRO A 237 13.94 10.88 -2.70
N PRO A 238 13.55 11.63 -1.65
CA PRO A 238 13.17 13.04 -1.79
C PRO A 238 14.24 13.93 -2.44
N GLN A 239 15.52 13.60 -2.28
CA GLN A 239 16.65 14.33 -2.85
C GLN A 239 16.66 14.30 -4.38
N GLU A 240 16.08 13.26 -4.99
CA GLU A 240 15.95 13.17 -6.45
C GLU A 240 14.76 13.97 -7.01
N THR A 241 13.94 14.60 -6.15
CA THR A 241 12.74 15.34 -6.58
C THR A 241 13.08 16.47 -7.54
N GLU A 242 14.18 17.21 -7.31
CA GLU A 242 14.60 18.35 -8.13
C GLU A 242 14.90 17.95 -9.59
N SER A 243 15.29 16.69 -9.82
CA SER A 243 15.57 16.14 -11.15
C SER A 243 14.31 15.74 -11.92
N VAL A 244 13.14 15.72 -11.26
CA VAL A 244 11.87 15.34 -11.89
C VAL A 244 11.17 16.60 -12.39
N GLU A 245 11.19 16.79 -13.71
CA GLU A 245 10.40 17.83 -14.35
C GLU A 245 8.92 17.70 -13.96
N SER A 246 8.34 18.74 -13.38
CA SER A 246 6.90 18.80 -13.20
C SER A 246 6.25 18.74 -14.57
N ILE A 247 5.21 17.91 -14.73
CA ILE A 247 4.32 18.02 -15.90
C ILE A 247 3.68 19.41 -15.80
N GLY A 248 4.28 20.40 -16.46
CA GLY A 248 3.85 21.78 -16.48
C GLY A 248 2.74 21.94 -17.52
N SER A 249 1.70 22.67 -17.14
CA SER A 249 0.63 23.13 -18.00
C SER A 249 1.18 23.85 -19.25
N GLU A 250 1.30 23.15 -20.37
CA GLU A 250 1.26 23.81 -21.67
C GLU A 250 -0.13 24.45 -21.76
N GLN A 251 -0.21 25.76 -21.51
CA GLN A 251 -1.34 26.56 -21.95
C GLN A 251 -1.43 26.35 -23.46
N PRO A 252 -2.57 25.90 -24.01
CA PRO A 252 -2.71 25.89 -25.46
C PRO A 252 -2.56 27.34 -25.92
N GLU A 253 -1.54 27.62 -26.75
CA GLU A 253 -1.43 28.91 -27.41
C GLU A 253 -2.76 29.22 -28.08
N SER A 254 -3.43 30.29 -27.62
CA SER A 254 -4.63 30.79 -28.26
C SER A 254 -4.29 31.12 -29.71
N PRO A 255 -5.02 30.63 -30.72
CA PRO A 255 -4.77 31.01 -32.09
C PRO A 255 -4.94 32.53 -32.20
N SER A 256 -3.88 33.22 -32.61
CA SER A 256 -3.89 34.65 -32.88
C SER A 256 -5.05 34.99 -33.81
N SER A 257 -6.00 35.79 -33.34
CA SER A 257 -7.09 36.29 -34.16
C SER A 257 -6.54 37.26 -35.21
N SER A 258 -6.20 36.75 -36.39
CA SER A 258 -6.13 37.57 -37.60
C SER A 258 -7.56 37.72 -38.13
N THR A 259 -8.14 38.87 -37.83
CA THR A 259 -9.36 39.37 -38.48
C THR A 259 -9.14 39.42 -39.99
N SER A 260 -9.77 38.50 -40.72
CA SER A 260 -10.03 38.62 -42.16
C SER A 260 -11.54 38.71 -42.35
N SER A 261 -11.98 39.95 -42.59
CA SER A 261 -13.35 40.29 -42.93
C SER A 261 -13.74 39.68 -44.28
N LEU A 262 -14.50 38.60 -44.27
CA LEU A 262 -15.27 38.15 -45.43
C LEU A 262 -16.75 38.32 -45.13
N LYS A 263 -17.29 39.40 -45.71
CA LYS A 263 -18.72 39.72 -45.75
C LYS A 263 -19.50 38.51 -46.28
N ARG A 264 -20.43 38.00 -45.47
CA ARG A 264 -21.50 37.11 -45.92
C ARG A 264 -22.30 37.82 -47.03
N GLN A 265 -22.27 37.28 -48.24
CA GLN A 265 -23.35 37.48 -49.18
C GLN A 265 -24.47 36.48 -48.88
N ARG A 266 -25.66 37.05 -48.79
CA ARG A 266 -26.94 36.43 -48.49
C ARG A 266 -27.54 35.98 -49.83
N THR A 267 -27.91 34.72 -49.95
CA THR A 267 -28.87 34.27 -50.97
C THR A 267 -29.82 33.29 -50.31
N ASP A 268 -31.08 33.70 -50.28
CA ASP A 268 -32.24 32.96 -49.82
C ASP A 268 -32.53 31.80 -50.77
N PHE A 269 -32.81 30.60 -50.22
CA PHE A 269 -33.89 29.66 -50.57
C PHE A 269 -33.88 28.51 -49.55
#